data_AF-A0A943DA54-F1
#
_entry.id   AF-A0A943DA54-F1
#
_cell.length_a   1.000
_cell.length_b   1.000
_cell.length_c   1.000
_cell.angle_alpha   90.00
_cell.angle_beta   90.00
_cell.angle_gamma   90.00
#
_symmetry.space_group_name_H-M   'P 1'
#
loop_
_entity.id
_entity.type
_entity.pdbx_description
1 polymer ?
#
loop_
_entity_poly.entity_id
_entity_poly.type
_entity_poly.pdbx_seq_one_letter_code
_entity_poly.pdbx_strand_id
1 'polypeptide(L)' 'MKQIGNLAIVCARRKDVTLRIEQGRVMVLLDGTYAPTAFFTDWDDDDTILSIIHELNFGHCAPKNQ' A
#
# COMPACT_ATOMS: atom_id res chain seq x y z
N MET A 1 15.13 -1.00 -2.75
CA MET A 1 14.82 -1.56 -1.42
C MET A 1 14.57 -0.54 -0.30
N LYS A 2 14.61 0.78 -0.52
CA LYS A 2 14.31 1.73 0.59
C LYS A 2 12.81 1.92 0.81
N GLN A 3 11.98 1.75 -0.23
CA GLN A 3 10.59 2.15 -0.16
C GLN A 3 9.70 1.12 0.53
N ILE A 4 10.10 -0.16 0.61
CA ILE A 4 9.31 -1.18 1.31
C ILE A 4 9.15 -0.88 2.80
N GLY A 5 10.20 -0.34 3.45
CA GLY A 5 10.13 0.10 4.84
C GLY A 5 9.17 1.27 5.01
N ASN A 6 9.21 2.25 4.10
CA ASN A 6 8.28 3.38 4.10
C ASN A 6 6.83 2.92 3.92
N LEU A 7 6.60 2.00 2.97
CA LEU A 7 5.29 1.39 2.74
C LEU A 7 4.79 0.66 3.99
N ALA A 8 5.65 -0.12 4.65
CA ALA A 8 5.29 -0.80 5.89
C ALA A 8 4.84 0.18 6.99
N ILE A 9 5.51 1.32 7.14
CA ILE A 9 5.11 2.36 8.10
C ILE A 9 3.77 3.00 7.74
N VAL A 10 3.51 3.26 6.45
CA VAL A 10 2.22 3.79 5.99
C VAL A 10 1.10 2.81 6.27
N CYS A 11 1.25 1.54 5.89
CA CYS A 11 0.26 0.51 6.13
C CYS A 11 0.04 0.26 7.64
N ALA A 12 1.10 0.23 8.46
CA ALA A 12 0.98 0.02 9.90
C ALA A 12 0.20 1.11 10.64
N ARG A 13 0.08 2.32 10.06
CA ARG A 13 -0.71 3.43 10.62
C ARG A 13 -2.18 3.38 10.22
N ARG A 14 -2.56 2.48 9.33
CA ARG A 14 -3.89 2.41 8.71
C ARG A 14 -4.56 1.08 9.03
N LYS A 15 -5.74 1.13 9.68
CA LYS A 15 -6.50 -0.07 10.03
C LYS A 15 -7.23 -0.69 8.84
N ASP A 16 -7.43 0.09 7.78
CA ASP A 16 -8.10 -0.28 6.55
C ASP A 16 -7.15 -0.83 5.48
N VAL A 17 -5.86 -1.04 5.82
CA VAL A 17 -4.84 -1.49 4.87
C VAL A 17 -4.09 -2.69 5.42
N THR A 18 -4.01 -3.75 4.60
CA THR A 18 -3.17 -4.92 4.87
C THR A 18 -1.97 -4.95 3.91
N LEU A 19 -0.77 -5.07 4.46
CA LEU A 19 0.46 -5.34 3.71
C LEU A 19 0.83 -6.82 3.84
N ARG A 20 1.05 -7.49 2.71
CA ARG A 20 1.54 -8.87 2.64
C ARG A 20 2.75 -8.93 1.70
N ILE A 21 3.75 -9.71 2.08
CA ILE A 21 4.97 -9.92 1.29
C ILE A 21 5.14 -11.42 1.10
N GLU A 22 5.08 -11.88 -0.14
CA GLU A 22 5.16 -13.30 -0.49
C GLU A 22 5.94 -13.48 -1.79
N GLN A 23 6.84 -14.45 -1.84
CA GLN A 23 7.56 -14.84 -3.07
C GLN A 23 8.26 -13.67 -3.80
N GLY A 24 8.82 -12.72 -3.06
CA GLY A 24 9.48 -11.54 -3.64
C GLY A 24 8.52 -10.44 -4.12
N ARG A 25 7.22 -10.55 -3.81
CA ARG A 25 6.20 -9.57 -4.16
C ARG A 25 5.60 -8.89 -2.95
N VAL A 26 5.19 -7.65 -3.15
CA VAL A 26 4.41 -6.83 -2.24
C VAL A 26 2.96 -6.83 -2.70
N MET A 27 2.05 -7.11 -1.78
CA MET A 27 0.60 -7.03 -1.95
C MET A 27 0.05 -6.03 -0.93
N VAL A 28 -0.65 -4.99 -1.40
CA VAL A 28 -1.34 -4.04 -0.53
C VAL A 28 -2.84 -4.16 -0.78
N LEU A 29 -3.60 -4.50 0.25
CA LEU A 29 -5.04 -4.66 0.18
C LEU A 29 -5.73 -3.57 1.00
N LEU A 30 -6.68 -2.88 0.40
CA LEU A 30 -7.56 -1.93 1.08
C LEU A 30 -8.92 -2.55 1.37
N ASP A 31 -9.33 -2.53 2.63
CA ASP A 31 -10.65 -2.96 3.08
C ASP A 31 -11.66 -1.84 2.83
N GLY A 32 -12.32 -1.88 1.67
CA GLY A 32 -13.36 -0.92 1.26
C GLY A 32 -14.78 -1.51 1.26
N THR A 33 -15.79 -0.65 1.43
CA THR A 33 -17.22 -1.03 1.47
C THR A 33 -17.82 -1.39 0.11
N TYR A 34 -17.18 -1.02 -1.01
CA TYR A 34 -17.76 -1.21 -2.35
C TYR A 34 -16.91 -2.05 -3.32
N ALA A 35 -15.59 -2.17 -3.09
CA ALA A 35 -14.73 -3.18 -3.70
C ALA A 35 -13.36 -3.18 -3.00
N PRO A 36 -12.74 -4.34 -2.75
CA PRO A 36 -11.35 -4.38 -2.31
C PRO A 36 -10.45 -3.80 -3.40
N THR A 37 -9.67 -2.76 -3.08
CA THR A 37 -8.61 -2.29 -3.98
C THR A 37 -7.32 -3.01 -3.61
N ALA A 38 -6.62 -3.55 -4.60
CA ALA A 38 -5.38 -4.29 -4.38
C ALA A 38 -4.27 -3.78 -5.30
N PHE A 39 -3.08 -3.59 -4.74
CA PHE A 39 -1.87 -3.24 -5.46
C PHE A 39 -0.87 -4.40 -5.39
N PHE A 40 -0.14 -4.61 -6.50
CA PHE A 40 0.86 -5.66 -6.64
C PHE A 40 2.11 -5.11 -7.29
N THR A 41 3.27 -5.42 -6.72
CA THR A 41 4.57 -5.08 -7.30
C THR A 41 5.65 -6.01 -6.76
N ASP A 42 6.78 -6.09 -7.45
CA ASP A 42 7.96 -6.75 -6.89
C ASP A 42 8.52 -5.92 -5.73
N TRP A 43 9.09 -6.58 -4.72
CA TRP A 43 9.56 -5.97 -3.47
C TRP A 43 10.75 -5.01 -3.63
N ASP A 44 11.43 -5.07 -4.77
CA ASP A 44 12.61 -4.29 -5.12
C ASP A 44 12.31 -3.19 -6.15
N ASP A 45 11.09 -3.12 -6.66
CA ASP A 45 10.60 -2.02 -7.50
C ASP A 45 10.23 -0.81 -6.62
N ASP A 46 11.25 -0.03 -6.26
CA ASP A 46 11.09 1.17 -5.42
C ASP A 46 10.17 2.23 -6.07
N ASP A 47 10.11 2.33 -7.40
CA ASP A 47 9.32 3.35 -8.11
C ASP A 47 7.82 3.04 -8.06
N THR A 48 7.46 1.78 -8.29
CA THR A 48 6.07 1.33 -8.14
C THR A 48 5.65 1.37 -6.67
N ILE A 49 6.51 0.97 -5.73
CA ILE A 49 6.21 1.10 -4.29
C ILE A 49 5.99 2.57 -3.90
N LEU A 50 6.80 3.50 -4.42
CA LEU A 50 6.61 4.93 -4.17
C LEU A 50 5.27 5.45 -4.71
N SER A 51 4.87 4.97 -5.89
CA SER A 51 3.57 5.30 -6.48
C SER A 51 2.40 4.79 -5.62
N ILE A 52 2.51 3.57 -5.09
CA ILE A 52 1.53 3.01 -4.15
C ILE A 52 1.47 3.86 -2.87
N ILE A 53 2.62 4.22 -2.28
CA ILE A 53 2.67 5.10 -1.10
C ILE A 53 1.96 6.43 -1.37
N HIS A 54 2.15 7.02 -2.56
CA HIS A 54 1.51 8.27 -2.93
C HIS A 54 -0.01 8.11 -3.06
N GLU A 55 -0.49 7.04 -3.69
CA GLU A 55 -1.92 6.74 -3.81
C GLU A 55 -2.58 6.54 -2.44
N LEU A 56 -1.89 5.87 -1.50
CA LEU A 56 -2.37 5.65 -0.13
C LEU A 56 -2.39 6.93 0.71
N ASN A 57 -1.51 7.89 0.46
CA ASN A 57 -1.41 9.10 1.28
C ASN A 57 -2.21 10.28 0.71
N PHE A 58 -2.27 10.39 -0.62
CA PHE A 58 -2.76 11.59 -1.32
C PHE A 58 -3.73 11.28 -2.47
N GLY A 59 -3.83 10.01 -2.88
CA GLY A 59 -4.68 9.59 -4.01
C GLY A 59 -6.13 9.29 -3.61
N HIS A 60 -6.81 8.51 -4.44
CA HIS A 60 -8.19 8.09 -4.20
C HIS A 60 -8.31 7.15 -2.99
N CYS A 61 -7.22 6.46 -2.70
CA CYS A 61 -7.07 5.55 -1.56
C CYS A 61 -6.61 6.26 -0.27
N ALA A 62 -6.52 7.60 -0.28
CA ALA A 62 -6.21 8.37 0.92
C ALA A 62 -7.33 8.24 1.97
N PRO A 63 -6.99 8.32 3.28
CA PRO A 63 -8.00 8.35 4.33
C PRO A 63 -8.96 9.51 4.09
N LYS A 64 -10.25 9.22 3.91
CA LYS A 64 -11.28 10.26 3.91
C LYS A 64 -11.49 10.65 5.38
N ASN A 65 -11.18 11.90 5.73
CA ASN A 65 -11.45 12.42 7.06
C ASN A 65 -12.90 12.07 7.46
N GLN A 66 -13.03 11.28 8.51
CA GLN A 66 -14.31 10.89 9.11
C GLN A 66 -14.88 12.05 9.93
#